data_AF-A0A6G2DFI2-F1
#
_entry.id   AF-A0A6G2DFI2-F1
#
_cell.length_a   1.000
_cell.length_b   1.000
_cell.length_c   1.000
_cell.angle_alpha   90.00
_cell.angle_beta   90.00
_cell.angle_gamma   90.00
#
_symmetry.space_group_name_H-M   'P 1'
#
loop_
_entity.id
_entity.type
_entity.pdbx_description
1 polymer ?
#
loop_
_entity_poly.entity_id
_entity_poly.type
_entity_poly.pdbx_seq_one_letter_code
_entity_poly.pdbx_strand_id
1 'polypeptide(L)'
;SAFGETGTQKAKEELAKLDKSIQEVATKNESSDKKALAILLNEGKMAAFGAKSRFSFLYQTLKFKPTDTKFEDSRHGQEVSFESVKEINPAILFVIN
;
A
#
# COMPACT_ATOMS: atom_id res chain seq x y z
N SER A 1 0.35 20.88 22.89
CA SER A 1 -0.30 19.94 21.96
C SER A 1 -1.77 20.36 21.79
N ALA A 2 -2.44 19.95 20.70
CA ALA A 2 -3.84 20.32 20.44
C ALA A 2 -4.83 19.85 21.54
N PHE A 3 -4.46 18.83 22.33
CA PHE A 3 -5.32 18.19 23.34
C PHE A 3 -4.61 17.95 24.69
N GLY A 4 -3.56 18.73 24.99
CA GLY A 4 -2.79 18.61 26.24
C GLY A 4 -2.03 17.28 26.40
N GLU A 5 -1.66 16.99 27.65
CA GLU A 5 -0.91 15.77 28.01
C GLU A 5 -1.75 14.51 27.83
N THR A 6 -3.04 14.55 28.16
CA THR A 6 -3.97 13.43 27.97
C THR A 6 -4.00 12.95 26.52
N GLY A 7 -4.10 13.88 25.56
CA GLY A 7 -4.04 13.52 24.13
C GLY A 7 -2.68 12.95 23.72
N THR A 8 -1.59 13.46 24.31
CA THR A 8 -0.24 12.97 24.04
C THR A 8 -0.03 11.56 24.56
N GLN A 9 -0.50 11.27 25.78
CA GLN A 9 -0.41 9.94 26.38
C GLN A 9 -1.24 8.93 25.58
N LYS A 10 -2.48 9.28 25.24
CA LYS A 10 -3.35 8.39 24.46
C LYS A 10 -2.77 8.11 23.07
N ALA A 11 -2.21 9.12 22.40
CA ALA A 11 -1.55 8.93 21.11
C ALA A 11 -0.36 7.96 21.21
N LYS A 12 0.48 8.07 22.24
CA LYS A 12 1.62 7.15 22.45
C LYS A 12 1.16 5.71 22.64
N GLU A 13 0.12 5.49 23.44
CA GLU A 13 -0.42 4.15 23.70
C GLU A 13 -0.97 3.48 22.42
N GLU A 14 -1.72 4.21 21.61
CA GLU A 14 -2.29 3.65 20.38
C GLU A 14 -1.24 3.50 19.27
N LEU A 15 -0.28 4.43 19.17
CA LEU A 15 0.83 4.31 18.22
C LEU A 15 1.70 3.08 18.52
N ALA A 16 1.98 2.78 19.79
CA ALA A 16 2.75 1.58 20.16
C ALA A 16 2.06 0.27 19.70
N LYS A 17 0.73 0.22 19.73
CA LYS A 17 -0.04 -0.94 19.22
C LYS A 17 0.01 -1.02 17.70
N LEU A 18 -0.10 0.12 17.02
CA LEU A 18 0.00 0.21 15.57
C LEU A 18 1.40 -0.20 15.09
N ASP A 19 2.45 0.28 15.75
CA ASP A 19 3.85 -0.05 15.43
C ASP A 19 4.09 -1.55 15.54
N LYS A 20 3.59 -2.19 16.61
CA LYS A 20 3.67 -3.65 16.78
C LYS A 20 2.97 -4.38 15.63
N SER A 21 1.75 -3.96 15.29
CA SER A 21 0.97 -4.59 14.20
C SER A 21 1.65 -4.41 12.84
N ILE A 22 2.22 -3.23 12.59
CA ILE A 22 2.99 -2.92 11.37
C ILE A 22 4.22 -3.83 11.29
N GLN A 23 4.98 -3.98 12.38
CA GLN A 23 6.18 -4.82 12.42
C GLN A 23 5.86 -6.31 12.15
N GLU A 24 4.77 -6.82 12.72
CA GLU A 24 4.34 -8.20 12.49
C GLU A 24 3.98 -8.46 11.02
N VAL A 25 3.29 -7.53 10.36
CA VAL A 25 2.95 -7.63 8.93
C VAL A 25 4.19 -7.46 8.06
N ALA A 26 5.01 -6.45 8.35
CA ALA A 26 6.25 -6.16 7.63
C ALA A 26 7.20 -7.37 7.62
N THR A 27 7.42 -8.00 8.78
CA THR A 27 8.29 -9.17 8.91
C THR A 27 7.85 -10.33 8.01
N LYS A 28 6.54 -10.60 7.95
CA LYS A 28 5.98 -11.64 7.08
C LYS A 28 6.19 -11.30 5.60
N ASN A 29 5.97 -10.05 5.23
CA ASN A 29 6.13 -9.61 3.84
C ASN A 29 7.59 -9.58 3.39
N GLU A 30 8.53 -9.21 4.26
CA GLU A 30 9.97 -9.24 3.96
C GLU A 30 10.46 -10.67 3.68
N SER A 31 9.91 -11.67 4.40
CA SER A 31 10.22 -13.09 4.18
C SER A 31 9.58 -13.72 2.93
N SER A 32 8.69 -13.00 2.24
CA SER A 32 7.92 -13.49 1.09
C SER A 32 8.40 -12.87 -0.21
N ASP A 33 8.48 -13.62 -1.30
CA ASP A 33 8.81 -13.10 -2.64
C ASP A 33 7.58 -12.71 -3.47
N LYS A 34 6.39 -12.70 -2.87
CA LYS A 34 5.15 -12.32 -3.56
C LYS A 34 5.15 -10.83 -3.87
N LYS A 35 5.05 -10.50 -5.16
CA LYS A 35 4.91 -9.14 -5.66
C LYS A 35 3.43 -8.72 -5.70
N ALA A 36 3.16 -7.50 -5.26
CA ALA A 36 1.84 -6.93 -5.13
C ALA A 36 1.62 -5.76 -6.10
N LEU A 37 0.44 -5.71 -6.70
CA LEU A 37 -0.07 -4.59 -7.47
C LEU A 37 -1.28 -3.99 -6.73
N ALA A 38 -1.37 -2.66 -6.69
CA ALA A 38 -2.54 -1.94 -6.20
C ALA A 38 -3.23 -1.22 -7.36
N ILE A 39 -4.52 -1.46 -7.51
CA ILE A 39 -5.37 -0.77 -8.49
C ILE A 39 -6.54 -0.05 -7.79
N LEU A 40 -6.91 1.11 -8.34
CA LEU A 40 -8.19 1.75 -8.08
C LEU A 40 -9.11 1.38 -9.24
N LEU A 41 -10.27 0.81 -8.91
CA LEU A 41 -11.35 0.58 -9.86
C LEU A 41 -12.34 1.74 -9.72
N ASN A 42 -12.59 2.46 -10.81
CA ASN A 42 -13.56 3.55 -10.83
C ASN A 42 -14.36 3.49 -12.13
N GLU A 43 -15.67 3.23 -12.02
CA GLU A 43 -16.60 3.15 -13.17
C GLU A 43 -16.08 2.27 -14.33
N GLY A 44 -15.48 1.12 -13.98
CA GLY A 44 -14.93 0.17 -14.96
C GLY A 44 -13.53 0.49 -15.47
N LYS A 45 -12.94 1.63 -15.11
CA LYS A 45 -11.54 1.98 -15.39
C LYS A 45 -10.63 1.51 -14.26
N MET A 46 -9.47 0.97 -14.61
CA MET A 46 -8.45 0.57 -13.64
C MET A 46 -7.27 1.54 -13.70
N ALA A 47 -6.88 2.07 -12.55
CA ALA A 47 -5.66 2.86 -12.40
C ALA A 47 -4.69 2.13 -11.46
N ALA A 48 -3.48 1.83 -11.92
CA ALA A 48 -2.42 1.20 -11.15
C ALA A 48 -1.58 2.23 -10.38
N PHE A 49 -1.09 1.81 -9.21
CA PHE A 49 -0.31 2.65 -8.31
C PHE A 49 1.00 1.97 -7.88
N GLY A 50 2.11 2.69 -8.04
CA GLY A 50 3.44 2.27 -7.61
C GLY A 50 3.68 2.43 -6.10
N ALA A 51 4.89 2.06 -5.67
CA ALA A 51 5.32 2.09 -4.27
C ALA A 51 5.39 3.49 -3.64
N LYS A 52 5.62 4.51 -4.48
CA LYS A 52 5.49 5.93 -4.11
C LYS A 52 4.19 6.42 -4.72
N SER A 53 3.15 6.46 -3.91
CA SER A 53 1.80 6.86 -4.32
C SER A 53 0.92 7.12 -3.10
N ARG A 54 -0.36 7.45 -3.31
CA ARG A 54 -1.37 7.55 -2.25
C ARG A 54 -1.59 6.23 -1.47
N PHE A 55 -1.09 5.11 -1.98
CA PHE A 55 -1.15 3.79 -1.32
C PHE A 55 0.23 3.32 -0.83
N SER A 56 1.16 4.25 -0.59
CA SER A 56 2.52 3.98 -0.10
C SER A 56 2.56 3.18 1.20
N PHE A 57 1.53 3.25 2.05
CA PHE A 57 1.44 2.48 3.28
C PHE A 57 1.62 0.97 3.05
N LEU A 58 1.04 0.41 1.97
CA LEU A 58 1.19 -1.00 1.60
C LEU A 58 2.66 -1.38 1.39
N TYR A 59 3.40 -0.54 0.67
CA TYR A 59 4.75 -0.88 0.20
C TYR A 59 5.85 -0.40 1.18
N GLN A 60 5.75 0.84 1.66
CA GLN A 60 6.80 1.46 2.48
C GLN A 60 6.69 1.09 3.96
N THR A 61 5.46 0.93 4.47
CA THR A 61 5.20 0.65 5.89
C THR A 61 4.97 -0.83 6.12
N LEU A 62 4.04 -1.45 5.40
CA LEU A 62 3.74 -2.87 5.52
C LEU A 62 4.67 -3.79 4.73
N LYS A 63 5.61 -3.25 3.96
CA LYS A 63 6.67 -3.98 3.22
C LYS A 63 6.17 -4.97 2.17
N PHE A 64 4.95 -4.82 1.65
CA PHE A 64 4.58 -5.56 0.44
C PHE A 64 5.57 -5.21 -0.68
N LYS A 65 6.09 -6.22 -1.38
CA LYS A 65 7.02 -6.01 -2.49
C LYS A 65 6.22 -5.50 -3.70
N PRO A 66 6.54 -4.35 -4.31
CA PRO A 66 5.87 -3.92 -5.53
C PRO A 66 6.20 -4.85 -6.70
N THR A 67 5.37 -4.83 -7.74
CA THR A 67 5.73 -5.42 -9.04
C THR A 67 6.89 -4.65 -9.70
N ASP A 68 7.53 -5.25 -10.70
CA ASP A 68 8.68 -4.64 -11.39
C ASP A 68 8.27 -3.46 -12.30
N THR A 69 6.98 -3.41 -12.65
CA THR A 69 6.41 -2.33 -13.46
C THR A 69 6.42 -1.03 -12.68
N LYS A 70 7.05 -0.02 -13.26
CA LYS A 70 7.04 1.34 -12.72
C LYS A 70 5.84 2.08 -13.31
N PHE A 71 5.07 2.69 -12.43
CA PHE A 71 3.96 3.57 -12.79
C PHE A 71 4.37 5.01 -12.55
N GLU A 72 3.75 5.93 -13.27
CA GLU A 72 3.87 7.37 -12.98
C GLU A 72 3.45 7.67 -11.54
N ASP A 73 4.22 8.54 -10.87
CA ASP A 73 3.89 9.04 -9.53
C ASP A 73 2.79 10.11 -9.65
N SER A 74 1.56 9.63 -9.82
CA SER A 74 0.35 10.43 -9.98
C SER A 74 -0.62 10.18 -8.84
N ARG A 75 -1.32 11.24 -8.40
CA ARG A 75 -2.41 11.13 -7.41
C ARG A 75 -3.56 10.25 -7.89
N HIS A 76 -3.73 10.15 -9.21
CA HIS A 76 -4.79 9.37 -9.85
C HIS A 76 -4.32 7.99 -10.35
N GLY A 77 -3.03 7.69 -10.23
CA GLY A 77 -2.43 6.48 -10.78
C GLY A 77 -2.27 6.55 -12.30
N GLN A 78 -1.85 5.43 -12.88
CA GLN A 78 -1.70 5.27 -14.32
C GLN A 78 -2.79 4.31 -14.83
N GLU A 79 -3.55 4.69 -15.84
CA GLU A 79 -4.59 3.83 -16.42
C GLU A 79 -3.96 2.55 -17.00
N VAL A 80 -4.58 1.40 -16.73
CA VAL A 80 -4.13 0.08 -17.18
C VAL A 80 -5.30 -0.76 -17.73
N SER A 81 -5.02 -1.61 -18.71
CA SER A 81 -6.00 -2.57 -19.23
C SER A 81 -5.97 -3.90 -18.47
N PHE A 82 -6.95 -4.78 -18.73
CA PHE A 82 -6.94 -6.15 -18.21
C PHE A 82 -5.72 -6.95 -18.72
N GLU A 83 -5.34 -6.73 -19.98
CA GLU A 83 -4.15 -7.32 -20.59
C GLU A 83 -2.88 -6.84 -19.88
N SER A 84 -2.80 -5.54 -19.53
CA SER A 84 -1.67 -4.99 -18.77
C SER A 84 -1.54 -5.68 -17.41
N VAL A 85 -2.64 -5.89 -16.68
CA VAL A 85 -2.63 -6.61 -15.39
C VAL A 85 -2.17 -8.06 -15.56
N LYS A 86 -2.61 -8.74 -16.63
CA LYS A 86 -2.17 -10.09 -16.97
C LYS A 86 -0.66 -10.15 -17.25
N GLU A 87 -0.11 -9.19 -17.98
CA GLU A 87 1.33 -9.09 -18.28
C GLU A 87 2.16 -8.82 -17.03
N ILE A 88 1.69 -7.94 -16.14
CA ILE A 88 2.31 -7.66 -14.84
C ILE A 88 2.33 -8.91 -13.94
N ASN A 89 1.30 -9.75 -14.05
CA ASN A 89 1.15 -11.02 -13.34
C ASN A 89 1.45 -10.91 -11.82
N PRO A 90 0.73 -10.06 -11.07
CA PRO A 90 0.97 -9.88 -9.65
C PRO A 90 0.55 -11.13 -8.86
N ALA A 91 1.35 -11.52 -7.87
CA ALA A 91 0.97 -12.60 -6.94
C ALA A 91 -0.11 -12.15 -5.95
N ILE A 92 -0.22 -10.83 -5.70
CA ILE A 92 -1.24 -10.21 -4.85
C ILE A 92 -1.80 -9.00 -5.59
N LEU A 93 -3.13 -8.91 -5.73
CA LEU A 93 -3.81 -7.76 -6.31
C LEU A 93 -4.68 -7.08 -5.24
N PHE A 94 -4.29 -5.88 -4.83
CA PHE A 94 -5.12 -5.01 -4.00
C PHE A 94 -6.04 -4.19 -4.90
N VAL A 95 -7.34 -4.25 -4.64
CA VAL A 95 -8.35 -3.49 -5.37
C VAL A 95 -9.02 -2.52 -4.41
N ILE A 96 -8.98 -1.24 -4.75
CA ILE A 96 -9.71 -0.17 -4.07
C ILE A 96 -10.88 0.22 -4.97
N ASN A 97 -12.09 0.34 -4.40
CA ASN A 97 -13.31 0.79 -5.08
C ASN A 97 -13.85 2.02 -4.36
#